data_AF-A0A812WSE1-F1
#
_entry.id   AF-A0A812WSE1-F1
#
_cell.length_a   1.000
_cell.length_b   1.000
_cell.length_c   1.000
_cell.angle_alpha   90.00
_cell.angle_beta   90.00
_cell.angle_gamma   90.00
#
_symmetry.space_group_name_H-M   'P 1'
#
loop_
_entity.id
_entity.type
_entity.pdbx_description
1 polymer ?
#
loop_
_entity_poly.entity_id
_entity_poly.type
_entity_poly.pdbx_seq_one_letter_code
_entity_poly.pdbx_strand_id
1 'polypeptide(L)'
;MNMILRYKGPTEDLQGTVLRLRKGAGSSRQLASDSRFQQEVLQPVLEGHVAFGTLVEVSQSVVERLNIEPSIQQSRRPERLSAKVRDLDTSAVGGPPSFVWGTLCPDLTYCPQGRTYELKPKLGVEDCLLPECQSLSRFTLLQCIDYPKKKRSISRYNPSALFRAIFAGDGAAVSEQLRHLRRASADPRQNNFRVLGGTACDASDAELEDLKEVLLQARGVFAKLRAFGLLAAGAAVEEAAQELYAAAGSPTQLGPEVFEEAFTHSGTALLARLEADMDDEAAIELVRQTYRDLRPQWGLALFLLGRSIQDASLVVNVRRMQPGESLASFRALRYAEVDEVRQLIGRITIIDTDIKPADRLPQYAKTLQAYSSHRHVEHLRSFLREGQNLDESLSSVQALLDRATGFSDGAAEKRS
;
A
#
# COMPACT_ATOMS: atom_id res chain seq x y z
N MET A 1 2.43 6.24 -12.95
CA MET A 1 1.73 4.96 -13.21
C MET A 1 2.71 4.05 -13.96
N ASN A 2 2.73 2.74 -13.69
CA ASN A 2 3.72 1.81 -14.24
C ASN A 2 3.05 0.74 -15.14
N MET A 3 3.81 0.19 -16.08
CA MET A 3 3.52 -1.08 -16.77
C MET A 3 4.53 -2.13 -16.31
N ILE A 4 4.06 -3.33 -16.00
CA ILE A 4 4.86 -4.46 -15.51
C ILE A 4 4.78 -5.58 -16.55
N LEU A 5 5.93 -6.02 -17.06
CA LEU A 5 6.03 -7.06 -18.09
C LEU A 5 6.81 -8.26 -17.54
N ARG A 6 6.20 -9.45 -17.52
CA ARG A 6 6.89 -10.67 -17.13
C ARG A 6 7.79 -11.16 -18.27
N TYR A 7 9.03 -11.53 -17.94
CA TYR A 7 9.92 -12.21 -18.88
C TYR A 7 9.45 -13.66 -19.14
N LYS A 8 9.40 -14.07 -20.40
CA LYS A 8 9.02 -15.42 -20.84
C LYS A 8 10.02 -16.04 -21.84
N GLY A 9 11.15 -15.38 -22.07
CA GLY A 9 12.16 -15.86 -23.01
C GLY A 9 13.02 -16.97 -22.41
N PRO A 10 14.04 -17.46 -23.12
CA PRO A 10 14.90 -18.55 -22.67
C PRO A 10 16.12 -18.10 -21.83
N THR A 11 16.42 -16.80 -21.72
CA THR A 11 17.60 -16.29 -20.99
C THR A 11 17.47 -16.57 -19.50
N GLU A 12 18.35 -17.42 -18.96
CA GLU A 12 18.31 -17.88 -17.57
C GLU A 12 18.36 -16.72 -16.57
N ASP A 13 19.24 -15.73 -16.78
CA ASP A 13 19.40 -14.57 -15.89
C ASP A 13 18.14 -13.68 -15.78
N LEU A 14 17.24 -13.77 -16.75
CA LEU A 14 15.99 -13.00 -16.76
C LEU A 14 14.79 -13.86 -16.31
N GLN A 15 14.97 -15.16 -16.07
CA GLN A 15 13.90 -16.00 -15.56
C GLN A 15 13.41 -15.50 -14.20
N GLY A 16 12.09 -15.49 -14.02
CA GLY A 16 11.49 -15.01 -12.78
C GLY A 16 11.72 -13.52 -12.53
N THR A 17 11.93 -12.72 -13.59
CA THR A 17 11.99 -11.26 -13.50
C THR A 17 10.82 -10.60 -14.23
N VAL A 18 10.49 -9.38 -13.80
CA VAL A 18 9.57 -8.49 -14.48
C VAL A 18 10.28 -7.18 -14.84
N LEU A 19 10.02 -6.66 -16.03
CA LEU A 19 10.43 -5.32 -16.44
C LEU A 19 9.32 -4.33 -16.08
N ARG A 20 9.66 -3.37 -15.21
CA ARG A 20 8.83 -2.23 -14.85
C ARG A 20 9.23 -1.00 -15.69
N LEU A 21 8.27 -0.46 -16.42
CA LEU A 21 8.41 0.77 -17.22
C LEU A 21 7.39 1.82 -16.78
N ARG A 22 7.76 3.10 -16.80
CA ARG A 22 6.83 4.18 -16.49
C ARG A 22 6.00 4.60 -17.69
N LYS A 23 4.80 5.09 -17.36
CA LYS A 23 3.84 5.62 -18.32
C LYS A 23 3.83 7.15 -18.28
N GLY A 24 3.70 7.77 -19.45
CA GLY A 24 3.67 9.22 -19.65
C GLY A 24 5.04 9.84 -19.96
N ALA A 25 5.05 10.90 -20.76
CA ALA A 25 6.28 11.57 -21.19
C ALA A 25 7.07 12.15 -19.99
N GLY A 26 8.41 11.99 -20.01
CA GLY A 26 9.33 12.50 -18.99
C GLY A 26 9.35 11.70 -17.68
N SER A 27 8.63 10.58 -17.62
CA SER A 27 8.48 9.77 -16.40
C SER A 27 9.61 8.76 -16.18
N SER A 28 10.43 8.50 -17.20
CA SER A 28 11.59 7.61 -17.11
C SER A 28 12.68 8.14 -16.17
N ARG A 29 12.96 9.45 -16.18
CA ARG A 29 13.92 10.08 -15.23
C ARG A 29 13.46 9.97 -13.78
N GLN A 30 12.15 10.08 -13.55
CA GLN A 30 11.58 9.87 -12.23
C GLN A 30 11.77 8.43 -11.74
N LEU A 31 11.80 7.44 -12.64
CA LEU A 31 12.05 6.04 -12.24
C LEU A 31 13.45 5.86 -11.66
N ALA A 32 14.47 6.53 -12.22
CA ALA A 32 15.83 6.52 -11.66
C ALA A 32 15.87 7.17 -10.27
N SER A 33 15.16 8.30 -10.09
CA SER A 33 15.06 8.97 -8.79
C SER A 33 14.34 8.10 -7.74
N ASP A 34 13.24 7.47 -8.14
CA ASP A 34 12.49 6.56 -7.26
C ASP A 34 13.30 5.30 -6.92
N SER A 35 14.08 4.78 -7.85
CA SER A 35 14.98 3.63 -7.63
C SER A 35 16.09 3.97 -6.62
N ARG A 36 16.74 5.14 -6.77
CA ARG A 36 17.73 5.62 -5.81
C ARG A 36 17.12 5.81 -4.42
N PHE A 37 15.97 6.48 -4.33
CA PHE A 37 15.24 6.63 -3.07
C PHE A 37 14.91 5.30 -2.41
N GLN A 38 14.41 4.32 -3.17
CA GLN A 38 14.10 3.01 -2.63
C GLN A 38 15.35 2.28 -2.12
N GLN A 39 16.47 2.39 -2.83
CA GLN A 39 17.73 1.73 -2.47
C GLN A 39 18.46 2.40 -1.31
N GLU A 40 18.49 3.74 -1.26
CA GLU A 40 19.32 4.49 -0.31
C GLU A 40 18.53 4.87 0.95
N VAL A 41 17.20 5.02 0.86
CA VAL A 41 16.35 5.44 1.99
C VAL A 41 15.51 4.29 2.52
N LEU A 42 14.76 3.59 1.66
CA LEU A 42 13.80 2.59 2.14
C LEU A 42 14.43 1.24 2.47
N GLN A 43 15.35 0.76 1.62
CA GLN A 43 15.97 -0.55 1.75
C GLN A 43 16.72 -0.73 3.09
N PRO A 44 17.49 0.24 3.61
CA PRO A 44 18.16 0.11 4.91
C PRO A 44 17.18 0.00 6.08
N VAL A 45 16.05 0.70 5.99
CA VAL A 45 15.09 0.82 7.11
C VAL A 45 14.08 -0.32 7.10
N LEU A 46 13.64 -0.77 5.92
CA LEU A 46 12.71 -1.88 5.75
C LEU A 46 13.41 -3.24 5.66
N GLU A 47 14.66 -3.34 6.12
CA GLU A 47 15.44 -4.59 6.27
C GLU A 47 15.42 -5.51 5.02
N GLY A 48 15.40 -4.90 3.84
CA GLY A 48 15.31 -5.65 2.59
C GLY A 48 13.99 -6.35 2.31
N HIS A 49 12.88 -5.89 2.90
CA HIS A 49 11.56 -6.26 2.43
C HIS A 49 11.14 -5.50 1.16
N VAL A 50 11.87 -4.48 0.72
CA VAL A 50 11.53 -3.71 -0.49
C VAL A 50 12.12 -4.37 -1.74
N ALA A 51 11.31 -4.50 -2.79
CA ALA A 51 11.77 -4.91 -4.12
C ALA A 51 11.89 -3.68 -5.04
N PHE A 52 13.06 -3.03 -5.00
CA PHE A 52 13.35 -1.82 -5.79
C PHE A 52 13.84 -2.13 -7.22
N GLY A 53 14.34 -3.35 -7.45
CA GLY A 53 14.82 -3.81 -8.74
C GLY A 53 16.13 -3.16 -9.19
N THR A 54 16.71 -3.69 -10.26
CA THR A 54 17.93 -3.14 -10.87
C THR A 54 17.53 -2.15 -11.96
N LEU A 55 18.05 -0.92 -11.88
CA LEU A 55 17.86 0.08 -12.92
C LEU A 55 18.56 -0.39 -14.21
N VAL A 56 17.85 -0.34 -15.34
CA VAL A 56 18.35 -0.79 -16.63
C VAL A 56 18.04 0.21 -17.73
N GLU A 57 18.94 0.32 -18.69
CA GLU A 57 18.73 1.07 -19.92
C GLU A 57 17.97 0.19 -20.92
N VAL A 58 16.79 0.64 -21.35
CA VAL A 58 15.99 -0.02 -22.37
C VAL A 58 16.04 0.82 -23.63
N SER A 59 16.55 0.24 -24.72
CA SER A 59 16.60 0.92 -26.02
C SER A 59 15.22 1.48 -26.40
N GLN A 60 15.19 2.72 -26.90
CA GLN A 60 13.95 3.37 -27.30
C GLN A 60 13.16 2.52 -28.31
N SER A 61 13.84 1.86 -29.25
CA SER A 61 13.21 0.99 -30.26
C SER A 61 12.58 -0.28 -29.66
N VAL A 62 13.06 -0.75 -28.50
CA VAL A 62 12.40 -1.83 -27.74
C VAL A 62 11.11 -1.31 -27.13
N VAL A 63 11.13 -0.14 -26.47
CA VAL A 63 9.92 0.45 -25.86
C VAL A 63 8.85 0.76 -26.91
N GLU A 64 9.25 1.26 -28.07
CA GLU A 64 8.35 1.51 -29.20
C GLU A 64 7.69 0.22 -29.69
N ARG A 65 8.44 -0.88 -29.80
CA ARG A 65 7.88 -2.21 -30.12
C ARG A 65 6.92 -2.72 -29.06
N LEU A 66 7.27 -2.60 -27.77
CA LEU A 66 6.38 -3.01 -26.67
C LEU A 66 5.07 -2.22 -26.64
N ASN A 67 5.07 -0.96 -27.09
CA ASN A 67 3.87 -0.14 -27.21
C ASN A 67 2.88 -0.61 -28.28
N ILE A 68 3.34 -1.37 -29.29
CA ILE A 68 2.50 -1.85 -30.41
C ILE A 68 2.32 -3.38 -30.44
N GLU A 69 3.08 -4.11 -29.63
CA GLU A 69 3.07 -5.58 -29.56
C GLU A 69 1.66 -6.13 -29.29
N PRO A 70 1.04 -6.88 -30.24
CA PRO A 70 -0.35 -7.32 -30.14
C PRO A 70 -0.65 -8.12 -28.89
N SER A 71 0.25 -9.03 -28.50
CA SER A 71 0.08 -9.87 -27.31
C SER A 71 -0.02 -9.03 -26.01
N ILE A 72 0.73 -7.93 -25.94
CA ILE A 72 0.67 -6.97 -24.82
C ILE A 72 -0.61 -6.15 -24.91
N GLN A 73 -0.96 -5.62 -26.09
CA GLN A 73 -2.14 -4.75 -26.22
C GLN A 73 -3.46 -5.50 -25.95
N GLN A 74 -3.58 -6.75 -26.41
CA GLN A 74 -4.75 -7.60 -26.18
C GLN A 74 -4.94 -7.97 -24.70
N SER A 75 -3.86 -7.98 -23.91
CA SER A 75 -3.93 -8.25 -22.47
C SER A 75 -4.36 -7.04 -21.63
N ARG A 76 -4.47 -5.84 -22.22
CA ARG A 76 -4.86 -4.62 -21.52
C ARG A 76 -6.37 -4.60 -21.29
N ARG A 77 -6.80 -4.18 -20.09
CA ARG A 77 -8.23 -4.04 -19.75
C ARG A 77 -8.90 -3.03 -20.70
N PRO A 78 -10.10 -3.31 -21.24
CA PRO A 78 -10.80 -2.42 -22.19
C PRO A 78 -11.00 -0.98 -21.69
N GLU A 79 -11.26 -0.81 -20.40
CA GLU A 79 -11.44 0.49 -19.74
C GLU A 79 -10.16 1.36 -19.73
N ARG A 80 -9.00 0.76 -19.97
CA ARG A 80 -7.69 1.43 -20.05
C ARG A 80 -7.22 1.66 -21.50
N LEU A 81 -8.05 1.29 -22.49
CA LEU A 81 -7.77 1.47 -23.92
C LEU A 81 -8.37 2.78 -24.49
N SER A 82 -9.13 3.55 -23.69
CA SER A 82 -9.76 4.79 -24.18
C SER A 82 -8.81 5.99 -24.13
N ALA A 83 -8.60 6.55 -25.33
CA ALA A 83 -7.97 7.82 -25.70
C ALA A 83 -6.43 7.96 -25.53
N LYS A 84 -5.70 7.61 -26.60
CA LYS A 84 -4.26 7.84 -26.93
C LYS A 84 -3.31 6.66 -26.62
N VAL A 85 -3.19 5.78 -27.61
CA VAL A 85 -2.43 4.51 -27.65
C VAL A 85 -0.90 4.71 -27.75
N ARG A 86 -0.30 5.48 -26.83
CA ARG A 86 1.16 5.52 -26.57
C ARG A 86 1.38 5.76 -25.07
N ASP A 87 1.30 4.67 -24.31
CA ASP A 87 1.16 4.73 -22.86
C ASP A 87 2.52 4.74 -22.15
N LEU A 88 3.53 4.05 -22.73
CA LEU A 88 4.89 4.05 -22.20
C LEU A 88 5.66 5.29 -22.64
N ASP A 89 6.49 5.77 -21.73
CA ASP A 89 7.39 6.87 -21.99
C ASP A 89 8.43 6.50 -23.07
N THR A 90 8.42 7.24 -24.18
CA THR A 90 9.46 7.15 -25.23
C THR A 90 10.36 8.39 -25.24
N SER A 91 10.23 9.29 -24.25
CA SER A 91 11.13 10.43 -24.12
C SER A 91 12.51 9.93 -23.71
N ALA A 92 13.35 9.72 -24.71
CA ALA A 92 14.64 9.12 -24.51
C ALA A 92 15.59 10.06 -23.75
N VAL A 93 16.49 9.44 -23.01
CA VAL A 93 17.58 10.07 -22.28
C VAL A 93 18.88 9.78 -23.04
N GLY A 94 19.83 10.73 -23.00
CA GLY A 94 21.15 10.59 -23.62
C GLY A 94 21.24 11.06 -25.08
N GLY A 95 22.47 11.02 -25.62
CA GLY A 95 22.73 11.12 -27.06
C GLY A 95 22.50 9.77 -27.77
N PRO A 96 22.80 9.65 -29.06
CA PRO A 96 22.68 8.37 -29.77
C PRO A 96 23.68 7.33 -29.20
N PRO A 97 23.25 6.09 -28.86
CA PRO A 97 21.90 5.56 -28.96
C PRO A 97 20.99 5.99 -27.79
N SER A 98 19.76 6.35 -28.13
CA SER A 98 18.76 6.86 -27.20
C SER A 98 18.08 5.73 -26.41
N PHE A 99 17.90 5.92 -25.11
CA PHE A 99 17.34 4.90 -24.21
C PHE A 99 16.29 5.47 -23.26
N VAL A 100 15.53 4.59 -22.61
CA VAL A 100 14.55 4.88 -21.56
C VAL A 100 14.92 4.07 -20.33
N TRP A 101 14.82 4.66 -19.14
CA TRP A 101 15.01 3.93 -17.89
C TRP A 101 13.87 2.94 -17.63
N GLY A 102 14.26 1.70 -17.31
CA GLY A 102 13.39 0.65 -16.77
C GLY A 102 13.96 0.10 -15.46
N THR A 103 13.20 -0.74 -14.77
CA THR A 103 13.67 -1.49 -13.60
C THR A 103 13.37 -2.96 -13.77
N LEU A 104 14.37 -3.82 -13.60
CA LEU A 104 14.21 -5.28 -13.52
C LEU A 104 13.94 -5.66 -12.07
N CYS A 105 12.73 -6.10 -11.78
CA CYS A 105 12.32 -6.54 -10.45
C CYS A 105 12.18 -8.07 -10.44
N PRO A 106 12.35 -8.72 -9.27
CA PRO A 106 11.92 -10.10 -9.11
C PRO A 106 10.42 -10.24 -9.42
N ASP A 107 10.03 -11.32 -10.10
CA ASP A 107 8.63 -11.67 -10.29
C ASP A 107 8.07 -12.19 -8.97
N LEU A 108 7.42 -11.29 -8.24
CA LEU A 108 6.81 -11.61 -6.95
C LEU A 108 5.61 -12.55 -7.06
N THR A 109 5.11 -12.83 -8.27
CA THR A 109 4.06 -13.82 -8.51
C THR A 109 4.61 -15.24 -8.75
N TYR A 110 5.93 -15.39 -8.89
CA TYR A 110 6.57 -16.69 -8.99
C TYR A 110 6.57 -17.39 -7.62
N CYS A 111 5.56 -18.22 -7.41
CA CYS A 111 5.38 -19.03 -6.20
C CYS A 111 4.90 -20.43 -6.61
N PRO A 112 5.78 -21.29 -7.15
CA PRO A 112 5.40 -22.61 -7.64
C PRO A 112 4.74 -23.41 -6.51
N GLN A 113 3.58 -24.01 -6.79
CA GLN A 113 2.80 -24.79 -5.80
C GLN A 113 2.42 -24.03 -4.52
N GLY A 114 2.42 -22.70 -4.57
CA GLY A 114 1.96 -21.85 -3.47
C GLY A 114 0.95 -20.81 -3.96
N ARG A 115 0.64 -19.86 -3.07
CA ARG A 115 -0.25 -18.75 -3.34
C ARG A 115 0.46 -17.43 -3.13
N THR A 116 0.04 -16.44 -3.90
CA THR A 116 0.54 -15.07 -3.77
C THR A 116 -0.63 -14.14 -3.51
N TYR A 117 -0.53 -13.39 -2.43
CA TYR A 117 -1.52 -12.40 -2.02
C TYR A 117 -0.93 -11.00 -2.15
N GLU A 118 -1.75 -10.04 -2.58
CA GLU A 118 -1.43 -8.62 -2.46
C GLU A 118 -2.35 -8.04 -1.39
N LEU A 119 -1.78 -7.49 -0.31
CA LEU A 119 -2.47 -6.84 0.80
C LEU A 119 -2.07 -5.37 0.84
N LYS A 120 -3.03 -4.44 0.81
CA LYS A 120 -2.78 -3.03 1.18
C LYS A 120 -3.22 -2.82 2.63
N PRO A 121 -2.29 -2.86 3.59
CA PRO A 121 -2.61 -2.83 5.01
C PRO A 121 -3.12 -1.46 5.48
N LYS A 122 -2.87 -0.40 4.70
CA LYS A 122 -3.21 0.99 5.07
C LYS A 122 -2.53 1.41 6.39
N LEU A 123 -3.06 2.46 7.00
CA LEU A 123 -2.51 3.02 8.22
C LEU A 123 -2.99 2.23 9.44
N GLY A 124 -2.07 1.56 10.13
CA GLY A 124 -2.35 0.74 11.31
C GLY A 124 -2.49 1.49 12.63
N VAL A 125 -2.89 2.77 12.62
CA VAL A 125 -3.10 3.59 13.81
C VAL A 125 -4.49 4.19 13.83
N GLU A 126 -4.98 4.50 15.03
CA GLU A 126 -6.29 5.12 15.23
C GLU A 126 -6.11 6.62 15.43
N ASP A 127 -5.87 7.33 14.32
CA ASP A 127 -5.41 8.71 14.34
C ASP A 127 -6.50 9.76 14.17
N CYS A 128 -7.77 9.33 14.14
CA CYS A 128 -8.92 10.22 14.13
C CYS A 128 -9.50 10.31 15.55
N LEU A 129 -8.87 11.16 16.37
CA LEU A 129 -9.37 11.50 17.70
C LEU A 129 -10.68 12.27 17.57
N LEU A 130 -11.75 11.68 18.07
CA LEU A 130 -13.05 12.33 18.19
C LEU A 130 -13.34 12.46 19.68
N PRO A 131 -13.52 13.68 20.22
CA PRO A 131 -13.74 13.87 21.65
C PRO A 131 -14.91 13.07 22.25
N GLU A 132 -15.82 12.55 21.41
CA GLU A 132 -17.08 11.92 21.80
C GLU A 132 -17.27 10.48 21.28
N CYS A 133 -16.32 9.95 20.49
CA CYS A 133 -16.38 8.60 19.93
C CYS A 133 -14.99 7.96 20.01
N GLN A 134 -14.92 6.65 20.27
CA GLN A 134 -13.69 5.86 20.19
C GLN A 134 -12.83 6.26 18.97
N SER A 135 -11.50 6.12 19.11
CA SER A 135 -10.53 6.39 18.06
C SER A 135 -10.86 5.59 16.79
N LEU A 136 -11.17 6.29 15.70
CA LEU A 136 -11.48 5.67 14.41
C LEU A 136 -10.25 5.69 13.49
N SER A 137 -10.11 4.67 12.64
CA SER A 137 -9.07 4.70 11.60
C SER A 137 -9.47 5.63 10.45
N ARG A 138 -8.48 6.31 9.84
CA ARG A 138 -8.69 7.06 8.59
C ARG A 138 -9.37 6.23 7.50
N PHE A 139 -9.08 4.92 7.44
CA PHE A 139 -9.69 4.02 6.46
C PHE A 139 -11.19 3.87 6.66
N THR A 140 -11.65 3.72 7.90
CA THR A 140 -13.08 3.62 8.25
C THR A 140 -13.84 4.86 7.79
N LEU A 141 -13.32 6.06 8.07
CA LEU A 141 -13.94 7.31 7.62
C LEU A 141 -14.08 7.35 6.10
N LEU A 142 -13.01 6.95 5.39
CA LEU A 142 -12.98 6.89 3.94
C LEU A 142 -13.99 5.90 3.34
N GLN A 143 -14.28 4.78 4.03
CA GLN A 143 -15.32 3.85 3.55
C GLN A 143 -16.70 4.51 3.55
N CYS A 144 -17.06 5.24 4.61
CA CYS A 144 -18.32 5.97 4.68
C CYS A 144 -18.42 7.10 3.64
N ILE A 145 -17.31 7.79 3.36
CA ILE A 145 -17.29 8.93 2.41
C ILE A 145 -17.33 8.46 0.96
N ASP A 146 -16.54 7.45 0.62
CA ASP A 146 -16.46 6.93 -0.75
C ASP A 146 -17.73 6.14 -1.14
N TYR A 147 -18.46 5.59 -0.17
CA TYR A 147 -19.74 4.93 -0.43
C TYR A 147 -20.88 5.96 -0.56
N PRO A 148 -21.83 5.80 -1.51
CA PRO A 148 -21.88 4.80 -2.60
C PRO A 148 -21.23 5.25 -3.91
N LYS A 149 -20.61 6.45 -3.95
CA LYS A 149 -20.14 7.07 -5.19
C LYS A 149 -19.00 6.30 -5.86
N LYS A 150 -18.04 5.80 -5.09
CA LYS A 150 -16.82 5.13 -5.57
C LYS A 150 -16.75 3.66 -5.17
N LYS A 151 -17.67 3.16 -4.34
CA LYS A 151 -17.67 1.79 -3.80
C LYS A 151 -19.08 1.21 -3.85
N ARG A 152 -19.19 -0.11 -3.99
CA ARG A 152 -20.45 -0.86 -3.98
C ARG A 152 -20.83 -1.36 -2.59
N SER A 153 -19.90 -1.33 -1.64
CA SER A 153 -20.17 -1.64 -0.23
C SER A 153 -19.15 -0.97 0.68
N ILE A 154 -19.51 -0.83 1.96
CA ILE A 154 -18.61 -0.39 3.02
C ILE A 154 -17.79 -1.59 3.51
N SER A 155 -16.46 -1.49 3.40
CA SER A 155 -15.55 -2.53 3.91
C SER A 155 -15.53 -2.56 5.44
N ARG A 156 -15.54 -3.77 6.01
CA ARG A 156 -15.41 -4.04 7.46
C ARG A 156 -13.98 -4.26 7.92
N TYR A 157 -13.04 -4.23 6.97
CA TYR A 157 -11.64 -4.32 7.29
C TYR A 157 -11.21 -3.09 8.10
N ASN A 158 -10.58 -3.31 9.25
CA ASN A 158 -10.00 -2.27 10.07
C ASN A 158 -8.48 -2.45 10.15
N PRO A 159 -7.70 -1.55 9.51
CA PRO A 159 -6.25 -1.55 9.60
C PRO A 159 -5.70 -1.56 11.03
N SER A 160 -6.23 -0.74 11.94
CA SER A 160 -5.73 -0.68 13.32
C SER A 160 -5.96 -2.00 14.06
N ALA A 161 -7.11 -2.64 13.83
CA ALA A 161 -7.41 -3.95 14.39
C ALA A 161 -6.46 -5.04 13.89
N LEU A 162 -6.11 -5.04 12.59
CA LEU A 162 -5.13 -5.98 12.05
C LEU A 162 -3.75 -5.81 12.70
N PHE A 163 -3.26 -4.57 12.83
CA PHE A 163 -1.96 -4.31 13.44
C PHE A 163 -1.94 -4.71 14.92
N ARG A 164 -2.98 -4.33 15.68
CA ARG A 164 -3.13 -4.74 17.09
C ARG A 164 -3.14 -6.26 17.25
N ALA A 165 -3.89 -6.97 16.41
CA ALA A 165 -3.94 -8.43 16.43
C ALA A 165 -2.57 -9.06 16.17
N ILE A 166 -1.81 -8.53 15.20
CA ILE A 166 -0.45 -9.01 14.90
C ILE A 166 0.50 -8.77 16.08
N PHE A 167 0.47 -7.58 16.70
CA PHE A 167 1.32 -7.28 17.85
C PHE A 167 0.97 -8.11 19.08
N ALA A 168 -0.31 -8.43 19.27
CA ALA A 168 -0.80 -9.29 20.34
C ALA A 168 -0.61 -10.79 20.08
N GLY A 169 -0.30 -11.19 18.84
CA GLY A 169 -0.30 -12.60 18.45
C GLY A 169 -1.70 -13.22 18.39
N ASP A 170 -2.74 -12.41 18.26
CA ASP A 170 -4.13 -12.87 18.23
C ASP A 170 -4.51 -13.38 16.84
N GLY A 171 -4.28 -14.68 16.62
CA GLY A 171 -4.61 -15.33 15.36
C GLY A 171 -6.11 -15.27 15.00
N ALA A 172 -7.01 -15.28 15.99
CA ALA A 172 -8.45 -15.24 15.72
C ALA A 172 -8.85 -13.88 15.14
N ALA A 173 -8.34 -12.79 15.72
CA ALA A 173 -8.57 -11.44 15.22
C ALA A 173 -7.88 -11.21 13.85
N VAL A 174 -6.69 -11.76 13.61
CA VAL A 174 -6.06 -11.70 12.27
C VAL A 174 -6.94 -12.43 11.23
N SER A 175 -7.42 -13.64 11.53
CA SER A 175 -8.31 -14.39 10.63
C SER A 175 -9.60 -13.63 10.34
N GLU A 176 -10.19 -12.96 11.34
CA GLU A 176 -11.36 -12.11 11.13
C GLU A 176 -11.08 -10.97 10.14
N GLN A 177 -9.99 -10.22 10.32
CA GLN A 177 -9.62 -9.14 9.40
C GLN A 177 -9.33 -9.65 7.99
N LEU A 178 -8.71 -10.82 7.84
CA LEU A 178 -8.52 -11.47 6.53
C LEU A 178 -9.84 -11.86 5.88
N ARG A 179 -10.83 -12.35 6.64
CA ARG A 179 -12.18 -12.62 6.11
C ARG A 179 -12.88 -11.32 5.69
N HIS A 180 -12.71 -10.22 6.44
CA HIS A 180 -13.25 -8.91 6.07
C HIS A 180 -12.65 -8.40 4.75
N LEU A 181 -11.33 -8.55 4.58
CA LEU A 181 -10.63 -8.26 3.34
C LEU A 181 -11.12 -9.10 2.17
N ARG A 182 -11.25 -10.43 2.34
CA ARG A 182 -11.80 -11.33 1.32
C ARG A 182 -13.22 -10.92 0.90
N ARG A 183 -14.13 -10.69 1.88
CA ARG A 183 -15.52 -10.27 1.61
C ARG A 183 -15.58 -8.93 0.88
N ALA A 184 -14.80 -7.94 1.31
CA ALA A 184 -14.74 -6.63 0.66
C ALA A 184 -14.22 -6.70 -0.78
N SER A 185 -13.39 -7.70 -1.09
CA SER A 185 -12.83 -7.89 -2.45
C SER A 185 -13.86 -8.36 -3.48
N ALA A 186 -15.08 -8.72 -3.06
CA ALA A 186 -16.21 -8.92 -3.97
C ALA A 186 -16.64 -7.63 -4.68
N ASP A 187 -16.37 -6.46 -4.09
CA ASP A 187 -16.44 -5.18 -4.79
C ASP A 187 -15.13 -4.94 -5.57
N PRO A 188 -15.14 -4.99 -6.91
CA PRO A 188 -13.92 -4.78 -7.71
C PRO A 188 -13.34 -3.36 -7.59
N ARG A 189 -14.06 -2.42 -6.95
CA ARG A 189 -13.58 -1.06 -6.65
C ARG A 189 -12.76 -0.99 -5.37
N GLN A 190 -12.85 -1.99 -4.50
CA GLN A 190 -11.95 -2.13 -3.35
C GLN A 190 -10.58 -2.66 -3.85
N ASN A 191 -9.50 -2.32 -3.14
CA ASN A 191 -8.15 -2.65 -3.59
C ASN A 191 -7.22 -3.12 -2.47
N ASN A 192 -7.78 -3.52 -1.33
CA ASN A 192 -7.01 -3.89 -0.16
C ASN A 192 -6.53 -5.34 -0.15
N PHE A 193 -7.16 -6.23 -0.92
CA PHE A 193 -6.78 -7.65 -0.94
C PHE A 193 -6.98 -8.26 -2.32
N ARG A 194 -5.98 -9.03 -2.79
CA ARG A 194 -6.02 -9.76 -4.05
C ARG A 194 -5.30 -11.09 -3.92
N VAL A 195 -5.78 -12.09 -4.66
CA VAL A 195 -5.03 -13.31 -4.96
C VAL A 195 -4.44 -13.14 -6.36
N LEU A 196 -3.11 -13.10 -6.47
CA LEU A 196 -2.45 -12.92 -7.75
C LEU A 196 -2.51 -14.22 -8.56
N GLY A 197 -3.04 -14.15 -9.79
CA GLY A 197 -3.28 -15.31 -10.64
C GLY A 197 -4.66 -15.97 -10.46
N GLY A 198 -5.54 -15.40 -9.63
CA GLY A 198 -6.93 -15.86 -9.43
C GLY A 198 -7.87 -14.70 -9.08
N THR A 199 -9.02 -14.99 -8.47
CA THR A 199 -9.86 -13.96 -7.85
C THR A 199 -9.73 -14.00 -6.33
N ALA A 200 -9.81 -12.83 -5.69
CA ALA A 200 -9.64 -12.72 -4.24
C ALA A 200 -10.72 -13.46 -3.45
N CYS A 201 -11.92 -13.56 -4.02
CA CYS A 201 -13.07 -14.25 -3.45
C CYS A 201 -12.87 -15.77 -3.37
N ASP A 202 -11.95 -16.32 -4.17
CA ASP A 202 -11.70 -17.76 -4.25
C ASP A 202 -10.72 -18.26 -3.17
N ALA A 203 -10.13 -17.37 -2.36
CA ALA A 203 -9.27 -17.78 -1.26
C ALA A 203 -10.08 -18.56 -0.22
N SER A 204 -9.79 -19.85 -0.07
CA SER A 204 -10.40 -20.73 0.93
C SER A 204 -10.03 -20.34 2.36
N ASP A 205 -10.81 -20.78 3.34
CA ASP A 205 -10.46 -20.53 4.76
C ASP A 205 -9.11 -21.16 5.14
N ALA A 206 -8.79 -22.35 4.62
CA ALA A 206 -7.48 -22.96 4.83
C ALA A 206 -6.33 -22.10 4.29
N GLU A 207 -6.51 -21.50 3.12
CA GLU A 207 -5.54 -20.57 2.53
C GLU A 207 -5.38 -19.27 3.35
N LEU A 208 -6.48 -18.76 3.93
CA LEU A 208 -6.41 -17.62 4.84
C LEU A 208 -5.71 -17.97 6.16
N GLU A 209 -5.88 -19.20 6.66
CA GLU A 209 -5.14 -19.68 7.85
C GLU A 209 -3.64 -19.79 7.57
N ASP A 210 -3.23 -20.29 6.40
CA ASP A 210 -1.81 -20.30 6.00
C ASP A 210 -1.27 -18.86 5.88
N LEU A 211 -2.01 -17.93 5.28
CA LEU A 211 -1.64 -16.51 5.20
C LEU A 211 -1.52 -15.85 6.58
N LYS A 212 -2.46 -16.14 7.49
CA LYS A 212 -2.46 -15.64 8.86
C LYS A 212 -1.15 -15.98 9.58
N GLU A 213 -0.68 -17.23 9.49
CA GLU A 213 0.59 -17.63 10.12
C GLU A 213 1.77 -16.79 9.60
N VAL A 214 1.83 -16.54 8.29
CA VAL A 214 2.88 -15.69 7.71
C VAL A 214 2.80 -14.25 8.25
N LEU A 215 1.60 -13.70 8.39
CA LEU A 215 1.41 -12.35 8.93
C LEU A 215 1.74 -12.24 10.42
N LEU A 216 1.45 -13.26 11.22
CA LEU A 216 1.79 -13.30 12.65
C LEU A 216 3.32 -13.30 12.87
N GLN A 217 4.07 -13.98 12.01
CA GLN A 217 5.55 -13.95 12.03
C GLN A 217 6.13 -12.61 11.53
N ALA A 218 5.31 -11.75 10.90
CA ALA A 218 5.75 -10.50 10.31
C ALA A 218 5.73 -9.30 11.27
N ARG A 219 5.73 -9.54 12.60
CA ARG A 219 5.62 -8.48 13.61
C ARG A 219 6.62 -7.33 13.39
N GLY A 220 7.86 -7.64 13.05
CA GLY A 220 8.90 -6.63 12.76
C GLY A 220 8.58 -5.77 11.54
N VAL A 221 7.98 -6.35 10.49
CA VAL A 221 7.52 -5.58 9.31
C VAL A 221 6.36 -4.66 9.69
N PHE A 222 5.38 -5.16 10.45
CA PHE A 222 4.24 -4.36 10.88
C PHE A 222 4.63 -3.23 11.85
N ALA A 223 5.63 -3.44 12.71
CA ALA A 223 6.18 -2.39 13.58
C ALA A 223 6.76 -1.23 12.75
N LYS A 224 7.56 -1.55 11.73
CA LYS A 224 8.09 -0.55 10.79
C LYS A 224 6.98 0.17 10.04
N LEU A 225 6.05 -0.57 9.43
CA LEU A 225 4.91 0.04 8.72
C LEU A 225 4.10 0.98 9.61
N ARG A 226 3.90 0.63 10.89
CA ARG A 226 3.26 1.50 11.88
C ARG A 226 4.09 2.75 12.14
N ALA A 227 5.39 2.61 12.40
CA ALA A 227 6.30 3.73 12.65
C ALA A 227 6.33 4.74 11.48
N PHE A 228 6.43 4.25 10.25
CA PHE A 228 6.29 5.10 9.06
C PHE A 228 4.90 5.73 8.96
N GLY A 229 3.85 4.97 9.27
CA GLY A 229 2.48 5.45 9.29
C GLY A 229 2.30 6.65 10.22
N LEU A 230 2.92 6.61 11.41
CA LEU A 230 2.89 7.66 12.42
C LEU A 230 3.49 8.99 11.95
N LEU A 231 4.48 8.97 11.02
CA LEU A 231 5.04 10.19 10.42
C LEU A 231 4.00 11.04 9.68
N ALA A 232 2.87 10.46 9.29
CA ALA A 232 1.79 11.13 8.58
C ALA A 232 0.41 10.84 9.21
N ALA A 233 0.39 10.54 10.51
CA ALA A 233 -0.83 10.22 11.26
C ALA A 233 -1.34 11.43 12.05
N GLY A 234 -2.66 11.63 12.04
CA GLY A 234 -3.34 12.62 12.85
C GLY A 234 -3.42 14.01 12.20
N ALA A 235 -4.49 14.73 12.52
CA ALA A 235 -4.74 16.06 11.99
C ALA A 235 -3.63 17.06 12.38
N ALA A 236 -3.10 16.94 13.60
CA ALA A 236 -2.06 17.82 14.10
C ALA A 236 -0.70 17.65 13.37
N VAL A 237 -0.41 16.46 12.82
CA VAL A 237 0.76 16.22 11.97
C VAL A 237 0.49 16.70 10.55
N GLU A 238 -0.73 16.51 10.03
CA GLU A 238 -1.17 17.09 8.75
C GLU A 238 -1.03 18.62 8.75
N GLU A 239 -1.43 19.29 9.82
CA GLU A 239 -1.28 20.74 10.01
C GLU A 239 0.21 21.15 10.07
N ALA A 240 1.02 20.48 10.89
CA ALA A 240 2.45 20.74 10.96
C ALA A 240 3.14 20.58 9.59
N ALA A 241 2.76 19.55 8.83
CA ALA A 241 3.28 19.36 7.47
C ALA A 241 2.91 20.51 6.52
N GLN A 242 1.71 21.11 6.67
CA GLN A 242 1.29 22.28 5.89
C GLN A 242 2.14 23.51 6.19
N GLU A 243 2.46 23.74 7.46
CA GLU A 243 3.34 24.82 7.89
C GLU A 243 4.75 24.63 7.34
N LEU A 244 5.29 23.41 7.43
CA LEU A 244 6.60 23.05 6.86
C LEU A 244 6.62 23.24 5.33
N TYR A 245 5.54 22.87 4.63
CA TYR A 245 5.42 23.05 3.19
C TYR A 245 5.50 24.52 2.77
N ALA A 246 4.77 25.39 3.48
CA ALA A 246 4.82 26.83 3.26
C ALA A 246 6.22 27.39 3.55
N ALA A 247 6.82 26.99 4.68
CA ALA A 247 8.17 27.41 5.08
C ALA A 247 9.27 26.92 4.14
N ALA A 248 9.08 25.77 3.48
CA ALA A 248 9.98 25.23 2.46
C ALA A 248 9.83 25.90 1.09
N GLY A 249 8.98 26.93 0.95
CA GLY A 249 8.75 27.62 -0.33
C GLY A 249 7.81 26.88 -1.27
N SER A 250 6.94 26.01 -0.75
CA SER A 250 5.93 25.25 -1.50
C SER A 250 6.52 24.45 -2.68
N PRO A 251 7.52 23.59 -2.45
CA PRO A 251 8.18 22.87 -3.53
C PRO A 251 7.21 21.93 -4.26
N THR A 252 7.38 21.75 -5.57
CA THR A 252 6.58 20.77 -6.31
C THR A 252 7.01 19.33 -5.98
N GLN A 253 8.33 19.13 -5.78
CA GLN A 253 8.94 17.85 -5.47
C GLN A 253 10.14 18.04 -4.52
N LEU A 254 10.49 16.98 -3.79
CA LEU A 254 11.75 16.88 -3.06
C LEU A 254 12.64 15.85 -3.78
N GLY A 255 13.93 16.17 -3.93
CA GLY A 255 14.92 15.24 -4.45
C GLY A 255 15.25 14.12 -3.45
N PRO A 256 15.72 12.95 -3.91
CA PRO A 256 16.09 11.83 -3.04
C PRO A 256 17.12 12.23 -1.96
N GLU A 257 18.00 13.17 -2.27
CA GLU A 257 19.02 13.70 -1.35
C GLU A 257 18.41 14.31 -0.09
N VAL A 258 17.26 14.97 -0.21
CA VAL A 258 16.57 15.58 0.94
C VAL A 258 16.02 14.50 1.88
N PHE A 259 15.58 13.37 1.34
CA PHE A 259 15.14 12.23 2.14
C PHE A 259 16.34 11.55 2.82
N GLU A 260 17.44 11.33 2.09
CA GLU A 260 18.69 10.78 2.64
C GLU A 260 19.22 11.62 3.81
N GLU A 261 19.27 12.94 3.65
CA GLU A 261 19.67 13.88 4.71
C GLU A 261 18.74 13.82 5.92
N ALA A 262 17.42 13.84 5.71
CA ALA A 262 16.44 13.77 6.79
C ALA A 262 16.59 12.48 7.60
N PHE A 263 16.86 11.35 6.94
CA PHE A 263 17.10 10.05 7.58
C PHE A 263 18.37 9.99 8.40
N THR A 264 19.46 10.49 7.80
CA THR A 264 20.78 10.51 8.41
C THR A 264 20.78 11.39 9.66
N HIS A 265 20.04 12.51 9.63
CA HIS A 265 20.02 13.46 10.73
C HIS A 265 19.13 13.02 11.91
N SER A 266 17.89 12.61 11.64
CA SER A 266 16.93 12.31 12.72
C SER A 266 15.93 11.21 12.40
N GLY A 267 15.65 10.91 11.12
CA GLY A 267 14.64 9.93 10.72
C GLY A 267 14.89 8.54 11.29
N THR A 268 16.15 8.07 11.29
CA THR A 268 16.49 6.73 11.81
C THR A 268 16.22 6.61 13.31
N ALA A 269 16.65 7.60 14.11
CA ALA A 269 16.42 7.61 15.55
C ALA A 269 14.94 7.79 15.90
N LEU A 270 14.22 8.63 15.12
CA LEU A 270 12.78 8.80 15.28
C LEU A 270 12.03 7.49 15.02
N LEU A 271 12.28 6.81 13.90
CA LEU A 271 11.62 5.56 13.56
C LEU A 271 11.90 4.47 14.60
N ALA A 272 13.16 4.32 15.05
CA ALA A 272 13.48 3.36 16.10
C ALA A 272 12.67 3.59 17.39
N ARG A 273 12.40 4.87 17.74
CA ARG A 273 11.54 5.22 18.87
C ARG A 273 10.06 4.95 18.60
N LEU A 274 9.58 5.17 17.37
CA LEU A 274 8.19 4.93 16.97
C LEU A 274 7.88 3.43 16.78
N GLU A 275 8.90 2.61 16.50
CA GLU A 275 8.82 1.15 16.47
C GLU A 275 8.72 0.55 17.88
N ALA A 276 9.19 1.26 18.90
CA ALA A 276 8.95 0.89 20.28
C ALA A 276 7.45 0.98 20.61
N ASP A 277 7.00 0.17 21.58
CA ASP A 277 5.59 0.07 21.99
C ASP A 277 5.12 1.35 22.70
N MET A 278 4.88 2.38 21.90
CA MET A 278 4.43 3.72 22.29
C MET A 278 2.97 3.90 21.90
N ASP A 279 2.18 4.53 22.76
CA ASP A 279 0.80 4.91 22.44
C ASP A 279 0.74 5.87 21.25
N ASP A 280 -0.36 5.82 20.49
CA ASP A 280 -0.51 6.61 19.25
C ASP A 280 -0.44 8.13 19.52
N GLU A 281 -0.95 8.61 20.66
CA GLU A 281 -0.98 10.04 20.99
C GLU A 281 0.43 10.58 21.30
N ALA A 282 1.20 9.88 22.15
CA ALA A 282 2.58 10.23 22.45
C ALA A 282 3.48 10.14 21.21
N ALA A 283 3.24 9.14 20.35
CA ALA A 283 3.96 8.99 19.09
C ALA A 283 3.68 10.16 18.13
N ILE A 284 2.42 10.57 18.01
CA ILE A 284 2.02 11.75 17.21
C ILE A 284 2.68 13.01 17.76
N GLU A 285 2.68 13.23 19.07
CA GLU A 285 3.32 14.41 19.67
C GLU A 285 4.85 14.39 19.49
N LEU A 286 5.50 13.22 19.61
CA LEU A 286 6.92 13.07 19.32
C LEU A 286 7.26 13.45 17.87
N VAL A 287 6.43 13.02 16.90
CA VAL A 287 6.60 13.40 15.49
C VAL A 287 6.47 14.93 15.33
N ARG A 288 5.45 15.54 15.95
CA ARG A 288 5.25 17.00 15.89
C ARG A 288 6.42 17.78 16.48
N GLN A 289 6.94 17.35 17.63
CA GLN A 289 8.12 17.97 18.25
C GLN A 289 9.32 17.86 17.32
N THR A 290 9.57 16.67 16.78
CA THR A 290 10.67 16.46 15.83
C THR A 290 10.54 17.36 14.59
N TYR A 291 9.33 17.55 14.07
CA TYR A 291 9.09 18.43 12.92
C TYR A 291 9.38 19.90 13.21
N ARG A 292 9.19 20.38 14.45
CA ARG A 292 9.53 21.76 14.86
C ARG A 292 11.05 21.98 14.91
N ASP A 293 11.79 20.94 15.27
CA ASP A 293 13.25 21.03 15.46
C ASP A 293 14.03 20.83 14.14
N LEU A 294 13.37 20.31 13.09
CA LEU A 294 13.98 20.03 11.80
C LEU A 294 13.90 21.22 10.84
N ARG A 295 14.81 21.22 9.85
CA ARG A 295 14.67 22.08 8.67
C ARG A 295 13.33 21.77 7.96
N PRO A 296 12.60 22.77 7.43
CA PRO A 296 11.29 22.57 6.82
C PRO A 296 11.24 21.44 5.79
N GLN A 297 12.23 21.40 4.89
CA GLN A 297 12.35 20.39 3.85
C GLN A 297 12.61 18.96 4.38
N TRP A 298 13.27 18.81 5.54
CA TRP A 298 13.52 17.52 6.16
C TRP A 298 12.28 16.98 6.87
N GLY A 299 11.57 17.82 7.63
CA GLY A 299 10.28 17.45 8.20
C GLY A 299 9.26 17.06 7.12
N LEU A 300 9.24 17.82 6.02
CA LEU A 300 8.42 17.51 4.84
C LEU A 300 8.77 16.16 4.20
N ALA A 301 10.07 15.85 4.08
CA ALA A 301 10.53 14.56 3.56
C ALA A 301 10.05 13.37 4.41
N LEU A 302 10.14 13.47 5.74
CA LEU A 302 9.65 12.44 6.67
C LEU A 302 8.12 12.27 6.56
N PHE A 303 7.37 13.36 6.42
CA PHE A 303 5.92 13.28 6.22
C PHE A 303 5.56 12.59 4.90
N LEU A 304 6.17 12.99 3.78
CA LEU A 304 5.90 12.43 2.46
C LEU A 304 6.26 10.95 2.38
N LEU A 305 7.30 10.55 3.10
CA LEU A 305 7.66 9.16 3.27
C LEU A 305 6.57 8.36 4.00
N GLY A 306 6.04 8.88 5.12
CA GLY A 306 4.90 8.25 5.79
C GLY A 306 3.73 8.05 4.85
N ARG A 307 3.45 9.05 3.99
CA ARG A 307 2.43 8.97 2.93
C ARG A 307 2.75 7.95 1.84
N SER A 308 4.03 7.75 1.49
CA SER A 308 4.45 6.69 0.57
C SER A 308 4.15 5.31 1.14
N ILE A 309 4.49 5.06 2.41
CA ILE A 309 4.30 3.76 3.05
C ILE A 309 2.82 3.45 3.36
N GLN A 310 2.01 4.46 3.73
CA GLN A 310 0.57 4.28 3.95
C GLN A 310 -0.20 3.73 2.74
N ASP A 311 0.34 3.91 1.52
CA ASP A 311 -0.25 3.44 0.27
C ASP A 311 0.42 2.18 -0.32
N ALA A 312 1.48 1.67 0.33
CA ALA A 312 2.22 0.50 -0.11
C ALA A 312 1.37 -0.79 -0.07
N SER A 313 1.77 -1.79 -0.86
CA SER A 313 1.25 -3.16 -0.76
C SER A 313 2.30 -4.08 -0.14
N LEU A 314 1.82 -5.10 0.57
CA LEU A 314 2.55 -6.31 0.90
C LEU A 314 2.19 -7.37 -0.13
N VAL A 315 3.19 -7.88 -0.86
CA VAL A 315 3.08 -9.13 -1.60
C VAL A 315 3.52 -10.25 -0.67
N VAL A 316 2.58 -11.13 -0.33
CA VAL A 316 2.80 -12.26 0.57
C VAL A 316 2.76 -13.55 -0.24
N ASN A 317 3.90 -14.21 -0.35
CA ASN A 317 3.98 -15.55 -0.91
C ASN A 317 3.87 -16.57 0.20
N VAL A 318 2.99 -17.56 0.03
CA VAL A 318 2.70 -18.60 1.00
C VAL A 318 2.82 -19.95 0.31
N ARG A 319 3.64 -20.85 0.85
CA ARG A 319 3.92 -22.14 0.22
C ARG A 319 4.20 -23.20 1.27
N ARG A 320 3.84 -24.45 0.98
CA ARG A 320 4.29 -25.62 1.74
C ARG A 320 5.42 -26.31 1.01
N MET A 321 6.51 -26.61 1.72
CA MET A 321 7.63 -27.35 1.14
C MET A 321 7.20 -28.76 0.74
N GLN A 322 7.74 -29.23 -0.39
CA GLN A 322 7.54 -30.59 -0.86
C GLN A 322 8.63 -31.52 -0.31
N PRO A 323 8.37 -32.84 -0.23
CA PRO A 323 9.39 -33.81 0.13
C PRO A 323 10.65 -33.67 -0.74
N GLY A 324 11.82 -33.61 -0.09
CA GLY A 324 13.12 -33.48 -0.75
C GLY A 324 13.56 -32.05 -1.06
N GLU A 325 12.72 -31.04 -0.82
CA GLU A 325 13.12 -29.64 -0.93
C GLU A 325 13.95 -29.18 0.28
N SER A 326 14.88 -28.25 0.07
CA SER A 326 15.66 -27.63 1.15
C SER A 326 15.23 -26.19 1.38
N LEU A 327 15.08 -25.80 2.65
CA LEU A 327 14.81 -24.40 3.02
C LEU A 327 15.93 -23.46 2.54
N ALA A 328 17.18 -23.95 2.50
CA ALA A 328 18.33 -23.17 2.04
C ALA A 328 18.15 -22.64 0.60
N SER A 329 17.53 -23.43 -0.29
CA SER A 329 17.21 -23.01 -1.66
C SER A 329 16.21 -21.86 -1.71
N PHE A 330 15.28 -21.79 -0.75
CA PHE A 330 14.26 -20.74 -0.68
C PHE A 330 14.71 -19.49 0.09
N ARG A 331 15.72 -19.61 0.96
CA ARG A 331 16.33 -18.45 1.65
C ARG A 331 16.97 -17.46 0.68
N ALA A 332 17.55 -17.94 -0.43
CA ALA A 332 18.06 -17.07 -1.50
C ALA A 332 16.95 -16.21 -2.14
N LEU A 333 15.71 -16.73 -2.15
CA LEU A 333 14.51 -16.03 -2.60
C LEU A 333 13.81 -15.25 -1.47
N ARG A 334 14.42 -15.19 -0.28
CA ARG A 334 13.92 -14.55 0.96
C ARG A 334 12.67 -15.18 1.56
N TYR A 335 12.46 -16.47 1.37
CA TYR A 335 11.47 -17.19 2.17
C TYR A 335 12.06 -17.50 3.56
N ALA A 336 11.20 -17.39 4.56
CA ALA A 336 11.44 -17.84 5.92
C ALA A 336 10.52 -19.03 6.23
N GLU A 337 10.97 -19.89 7.14
CA GLU A 337 10.13 -20.91 7.75
C GLU A 337 9.15 -20.25 8.72
N VAL A 338 7.88 -20.63 8.61
CA VAL A 338 6.78 -20.06 9.39
C VAL A 338 6.20 -21.11 10.33
N ASP A 339 6.09 -22.36 9.86
CA ASP A 339 5.64 -23.51 10.65
C ASP A 339 6.39 -24.76 10.17
N GLU A 340 7.29 -25.28 11.01
CA GLU A 340 8.09 -26.48 10.72
C GLU A 340 7.21 -27.73 10.57
N VAL A 341 6.19 -27.89 11.42
CA VAL A 341 5.32 -29.08 11.44
C VAL A 341 4.52 -29.17 10.15
N ARG A 342 3.98 -28.03 9.71
CA ARG A 342 3.21 -27.94 8.46
C ARG A 342 4.07 -27.69 7.23
N GLN A 343 5.40 -27.60 7.41
CA GLN A 343 6.38 -27.28 6.36
C GLN A 343 6.01 -25.98 5.63
N LEU A 344 5.45 -25.01 6.35
CA LEU A 344 4.98 -23.74 5.79
C LEU A 344 6.15 -22.75 5.72
N ILE A 345 6.35 -22.19 4.54
CA ILE A 345 7.30 -21.10 4.29
C ILE A 345 6.56 -19.88 3.75
N GLY A 346 7.06 -18.70 4.11
CA GLY A 346 6.46 -17.43 3.75
C GLY A 346 7.50 -16.41 3.31
N ARG A 347 7.11 -15.50 2.42
CA ARG A 347 7.90 -14.32 2.05
C ARG A 347 7.00 -13.11 1.99
N ILE A 348 7.46 -12.00 2.56
CA ILE A 348 6.79 -10.69 2.47
C ILE A 348 7.70 -9.72 1.73
N THR A 349 7.14 -9.10 0.69
CA THR A 349 7.78 -8.04 -0.09
C THR A 349 6.89 -6.80 -0.11
N ILE A 350 7.45 -5.65 0.22
CA ILE A 350 6.79 -4.34 0.16
C ILE A 350 6.99 -3.75 -1.24
N ILE A 351 5.89 -3.34 -1.87
CA ILE A 351 5.87 -2.70 -3.20
C ILE A 351 5.04 -1.40 -3.16
N ASP A 352 4.99 -0.69 -4.29
CA ASP A 352 4.28 0.59 -4.45
C ASP A 352 4.82 1.72 -3.55
N THR A 353 6.14 1.73 -3.29
CA THR A 353 6.82 2.67 -2.39
C THR A 353 7.42 3.90 -3.08
N ASP A 354 6.87 4.31 -4.22
CA ASP A 354 7.34 5.48 -4.98
C ASP A 354 7.21 6.78 -4.14
N ILE A 355 8.07 7.78 -4.39
CA ILE A 355 8.00 9.09 -3.74
C ILE A 355 6.65 9.76 -4.09
N LYS A 356 5.97 10.32 -3.07
CA LYS A 356 4.79 11.18 -3.29
C LYS A 356 5.24 12.60 -3.63
N PRO A 357 4.62 13.28 -4.60
CA PRO A 357 4.97 14.66 -4.94
C PRO A 357 4.53 15.61 -3.82
N ALA A 358 5.33 16.64 -3.58
CA ALA A 358 5.14 17.59 -2.47
C ALA A 358 3.98 18.56 -2.72
N ASP A 359 3.68 18.88 -3.99
CA ASP A 359 2.55 19.72 -4.39
C ASP A 359 1.16 19.18 -4.01
N ARG A 360 1.06 17.89 -3.65
CA ARG A 360 -0.17 17.29 -3.13
C ARG A 360 -0.38 17.55 -1.64
N LEU A 361 0.60 18.12 -0.94
CA LEU A 361 0.48 18.34 0.50
C LEU A 361 -0.71 19.20 0.88
N PRO A 362 -1.04 20.32 0.20
CA PRO A 362 -2.25 21.08 0.51
C PRO A 362 -3.54 20.26 0.47
N GLN A 363 -3.58 19.22 -0.37
CA GLN A 363 -4.67 18.25 -0.39
C GLN A 363 -4.59 17.31 0.82
N TYR A 364 -3.40 16.77 1.13
CA TYR A 364 -3.20 15.86 2.26
C TYR A 364 -3.47 16.52 3.60
N ALA A 365 -3.02 17.76 3.82
CA ALA A 365 -3.06 18.43 5.11
C ALA A 365 -4.45 18.88 5.60
N LYS A 366 -5.48 18.76 4.75
CA LYS A 366 -6.87 19.07 5.10
C LYS A 366 -7.76 17.83 5.06
N THR A 367 -7.16 16.66 4.88
CA THR A 367 -7.89 15.43 4.58
C THR A 367 -8.65 14.95 5.81
N LEU A 368 -7.98 14.82 6.96
CA LEU A 368 -8.62 14.30 8.17
C LEU A 368 -9.70 15.23 8.72
N GLN A 369 -9.46 16.54 8.69
CA GLN A 369 -10.44 17.52 9.12
C GLN A 369 -11.70 17.46 8.24
N ALA A 370 -11.53 17.42 6.91
CA ALA A 370 -12.65 17.30 5.98
C ALA A 370 -13.42 15.98 6.12
N TYR A 371 -12.72 14.87 6.39
CA TYR A 371 -13.38 13.59 6.64
C TYR A 371 -14.18 13.61 7.93
N SER A 372 -13.62 14.23 8.96
CA SER A 372 -14.24 14.32 10.27
C SER A 372 -15.50 15.19 10.28
N SER A 373 -15.65 16.12 9.35
CA SER A 373 -16.88 16.93 9.22
C SER A 373 -17.84 16.41 8.15
N HIS A 374 -17.63 15.20 7.61
CA HIS A 374 -18.46 14.69 6.54
C HIS A 374 -19.76 14.09 7.07
N ARG A 375 -20.91 14.45 6.49
CA ARG A 375 -22.26 13.99 6.93
C ARG A 375 -22.39 12.46 7.12
N HIS A 376 -21.75 11.65 6.27
CA HIS A 376 -21.82 10.18 6.41
C HIS A 376 -21.04 9.70 7.64
N VAL A 377 -19.97 10.41 8.02
CA VAL A 377 -19.21 10.16 9.25
C VAL A 377 -19.99 10.63 10.47
N GLU A 378 -20.78 11.70 10.36
CA GLU A 378 -21.69 12.12 11.43
C GLU A 378 -22.74 11.05 11.74
N HIS A 379 -23.30 10.38 10.72
CA HIS A 379 -24.18 9.22 10.94
C HIS A 379 -23.47 8.07 11.64
N LEU A 380 -22.24 7.72 11.21
CA LEU A 380 -21.43 6.70 11.88
C LEU A 380 -21.27 7.02 13.38
N ARG A 381 -20.96 8.28 13.70
CA ARG A 381 -20.82 8.75 15.09
C ARG A 381 -22.12 8.65 15.87
N SER A 382 -23.26 9.01 15.27
CA SER A 382 -24.56 8.89 15.92
C SER A 382 -24.81 7.45 16.37
N PHE A 383 -24.64 6.48 15.46
CA PHE A 383 -24.84 5.07 15.77
C PHE A 383 -23.88 4.55 16.85
N LEU A 384 -22.61 4.97 16.83
CA LEU A 384 -21.65 4.64 17.88
C LEU A 384 -22.06 5.21 19.24
N ARG A 385 -22.55 6.46 19.29
CA ARG A 385 -23.06 7.08 20.53
C ARG A 385 -24.34 6.41 21.04
N GLU A 386 -25.12 5.82 20.15
CA GLU A 386 -26.30 5.01 20.47
C GLU A 386 -25.95 3.61 20.99
N GLY A 387 -24.65 3.28 21.12
CA GLY A 387 -24.17 2.04 21.74
C GLY A 387 -23.94 0.89 20.76
N GLN A 388 -24.08 1.12 19.45
CA GLN A 388 -23.74 0.12 18.44
C GLN A 388 -22.22 -0.10 18.39
N ASN A 389 -21.78 -1.32 18.15
CA ASN A 389 -20.38 -1.57 17.82
C ASN A 389 -20.04 -1.03 16.42
N LEU A 390 -18.75 -1.04 16.05
CA LEU A 390 -18.31 -0.48 14.76
C LEU A 390 -18.96 -1.18 13.56
N ASP A 391 -19.10 -2.50 13.59
CA ASP A 391 -19.71 -3.25 12.50
C ASP A 391 -21.22 -3.04 12.42
N GLU A 392 -21.92 -2.93 13.55
CA GLU A 392 -23.33 -2.53 13.53
C GLU A 392 -23.48 -1.13 12.94
N SER A 393 -22.65 -0.18 13.40
CA SER A 393 -22.71 1.22 12.98
C SER A 393 -22.42 1.39 11.48
N LEU A 394 -21.42 0.69 10.95
CA LEU A 394 -21.12 0.69 9.51
C LEU A 394 -22.25 0.06 8.68
N SER A 395 -22.98 -0.92 9.22
CA SER A 395 -24.16 -1.51 8.57
C SER A 395 -25.30 -0.50 8.51
N SER A 396 -25.54 0.19 9.63
CA SER A 396 -26.56 1.23 9.74
C SER A 396 -26.27 2.40 8.77
N VAL A 397 -25.01 2.82 8.63
CA VAL A 397 -24.61 3.83 7.63
C VAL A 397 -24.88 3.34 6.21
N GLN A 398 -24.49 2.10 5.87
CA GLN A 398 -24.74 1.57 4.53
C GLN A 398 -26.24 1.55 4.21
N ALA A 399 -27.06 0.98 5.10
CA ALA A 399 -28.52 0.89 4.92
C ALA A 399 -29.20 2.27 4.85
N LEU A 400 -28.70 3.26 5.57
CA LEU A 400 -29.16 4.65 5.44
C LEU A 400 -28.87 5.21 4.04
N LEU A 401 -27.66 5.00 3.53
CA LEU A 401 -27.23 5.50 2.22
C LEU A 401 -27.90 4.76 1.05
N ASP A 402 -28.20 3.48 1.20
CA ASP A 402 -28.94 2.68 0.20
C ASP A 402 -30.36 3.22 0.03
N ARG A 403 -31.05 3.49 1.15
CA ARG A 403 -32.37 4.14 1.15
C ARG A 403 -32.34 5.51 0.51
N ALA A 404 -31.33 6.33 0.83
CA ALA A 404 -31.19 7.68 0.29
C ALA A 404 -30.87 7.71 -1.22
N THR A 405 -30.31 6.63 -1.77
CA THR A 405 -29.95 6.53 -3.19
C THR A 405 -30.91 5.72 -4.03
N GLY A 406 -31.98 5.20 -3.44
CA GLY A 406 -33.01 4.44 -4.15
C GLY A 406 -32.57 3.03 -4.59
N PHE A 407 -31.53 2.46 -3.98
CA PHE A 407 -31.23 1.03 -4.09
C PHE A 407 -32.26 0.26 -3.24
N SER A 408 -33.49 0.16 -3.74
CA SER A 408 -34.40 -0.91 -3.34
C SER A 408 -33.94 -2.19 -4.03
N ASP A 409 -33.78 -3.29 -3.30
CA ASP A 409 -33.71 -4.63 -3.87
C ASP A 409 -34.88 -4.86 -4.84
N GLY A 410 -34.60 -4.72 -6.14
CA GLY A 410 -35.54 -4.86 -7.24
C GLY A 410 -35.07 -5.93 -8.22
N ALA A 411 -34.70 -7.10 -7.70
CA ALA A 411 -34.41 -8.30 -8.48
C ALA A 411 -35.18 -9.52 -7.93
N ALA A 412 -36.41 -9.31 -7.45
CA ALA A 412 -37.39 -10.35 -7.26
C ALA A 412 -38.68 -9.94 -7.99
N GLU A 413 -39.21 -10.87 -8.78
CA GLU A 413 -40.49 -10.82 -9.49
C GLU A 413 -40.57 -9.97 -10.77
N LYS A 414 -40.29 -10.64 -11.90
CA LYS A 414 -41.28 -10.79 -12.97
C LYS A 414 -41.03 -12.10 -13.72
N ARG A 415 -41.60 -13.17 -13.17
CA ARG A 415 -42.13 -14.28 -13.98
C ARG A 415 -43.59 -13.96 -14.23
N SER A 416 -43.91 -13.68 -15.49
CA SER A 416 -45.20 -13.97 -16.11
C SER A 416 -44.98 -13.98 -17.62
#